data_AF-A0A848Z1W6-F1
#
_entry.id   AF-A0A848Z1W6-F1
#
_cell.length_a   1.000
_cell.length_b   1.000
_cell.length_c   1.000
_cell.angle_alpha   90.00
_cell.angle_beta   90.00
_cell.angle_gamma   90.00
#
_symmetry.space_group_name_H-M   'P 1'
#
loop_
_entity.id
_entity.type
_entity.pdbx_description
1 polymer ?
#
loop_
_entity_poly.entity_id
_entity_poly.type
_entity_poly.pdbx_seq_one_letter_code
_entity_poly.pdbx_strand_id
1 'polypeptide(L)' 'MQEQGIQKLLEKARKDFRIPENVNYYSDEDYRLAERKFLQLCIIQGKCSTDNHHGGTGR' A
#
# COMPACT_ATOMS: atom_id res chain seq x y z
N MET A 1 11.54 19.62 -3.53
CA MET A 1 12.04 18.23 -3.52
C MET A 1 11.35 17.39 -2.42
N GLN A 2 10.02 17.22 -2.45
CA GLN A 2 9.30 16.36 -1.48
C GLN A 2 8.29 15.40 -2.15
N GLU A 3 7.98 15.59 -3.44
CA GLU A 3 6.98 14.78 -4.16
C GLU A 3 7.45 13.34 -4.39
N GLN A 4 8.76 13.10 -4.51
CA GLN A 4 9.30 11.77 -4.82
C GLN A 4 9.06 10.73 -3.72
N GLY A 5 8.96 11.16 -2.45
CA GLY A 5 8.72 10.24 -1.32
C GLY A 5 7.30 9.70 -1.33
N ILE A 6 6.32 10.58 -1.50
CA ILE A 6 4.89 10.21 -1.54
C ILE A 6 4.59 9.34 -2.76
N GLN A 7 5.18 9.66 -3.92
CA GLN A 7 5.02 8.85 -5.13
C GLN A 7 5.55 7.42 -4.93
N LYS A 8 6.74 7.26 -4.33
CA LYS A 8 7.30 5.93 -4.02
C LYS A 8 6.41 5.13 -3.06
N LEU A 9 5.81 5.79 -2.06
CA LEU A 9 4.87 5.15 -1.14
C LEU A 9 3.59 4.71 -1.85
N LEU A 10 3.04 5.56 -2.72
CA LEU A 10 1.88 5.22 -3.55
C LEU A 10 2.17 4.03 -4.47
N GLU A 11 3.33 4.02 -5.14
CA GLU A 11 3.72 2.92 -6.01
C GLU A 11 3.89 1.60 -5.26
N LYS A 12 4.53 1.63 -4.10
CA LYS A 12 4.67 0.44 -3.24
C LYS A 12 3.29 -0.06 -2.81
N ALA A 13 2.45 0.82 -2.27
CA ALA A 13 1.12 0.44 -1.80
C ALA A 13 0.22 -0.09 -2.92
N ARG A 14 0.34 0.43 -4.15
CA ARG A 14 -0.37 -0.13 -5.33
C ARG A 14 0.10 -1.54 -5.65
N LYS A 15 1.42 -1.80 -5.59
CA LYS A 15 1.98 -3.14 -5.81
C LYS A 15 1.51 -4.11 -4.74
N ASP A 16 1.50 -3.68 -3.48
CA ASP A 16 1.03 -4.51 -2.35
C ASP A 16 -0.47 -4.82 -2.45
N PHE A 17 -1.27 -3.90 -3.00
CA PHE A 17 -2.70 -4.13 -3.22
C PHE A 17 -3.00 -5.01 -4.43
N ARG A 18 -2.14 -4.99 -5.47
CA ARG A 18 -2.35 -5.72 -6.73
C ARG A 18 -1.91 -7.19 -6.63
N ILE A 19 -2.52 -7.92 -5.70
CA ILE A 19 -2.38 -9.37 -5.56
C ILE A 19 -3.49 -10.11 -6.32
N PRO A 20 -3.29 -11.39 -6.70
CA PRO A 20 -4.29 -12.17 -7.42
C PRO A 20 -5.64 -12.20 -6.71
N GLU A 21 -5.67 -12.30 -5.37
CA GLU A 21 -6.91 -12.30 -4.62
C GLU A 21 -7.75 -11.03 -4.85
N ASN A 22 -7.14 -9.86 -4.81
CA ASN A 22 -7.85 -8.60 -5.02
C ASN A 22 -8.26 -8.42 -6.49
N VAL A 23 -7.38 -8.78 -7.43
CA VAL A 23 -7.63 -8.67 -8.87
C VAL A 23 -8.76 -9.59 -9.32
N ASN A 24 -8.89 -10.78 -8.72
CA ASN A 24 -9.92 -11.75 -9.09
C ASN A 24 -11.22 -11.60 -8.27
N TYR A 25 -11.20 -10.85 -7.16
CA TYR A 25 -12.37 -10.67 -6.30
C TYR A 25 -13.23 -9.47 -6.71
N TYR A 26 -12.61 -8.33 -7.01
CA TYR A 26 -13.33 -7.09 -7.30
C TYR A 26 -13.66 -6.97 -8.80
N SER A 27 -14.81 -6.38 -9.11
CA SER A 27 -15.08 -5.83 -10.45
C SER A 27 -14.11 -4.68 -10.75
N ASP A 28 -13.95 -4.27 -12.01
CA ASP A 28 -13.08 -3.16 -12.38
C ASP A 28 -13.41 -1.84 -11.66
N GLU A 29 -14.69 -1.59 -11.37
CA GLU A 29 -15.13 -0.40 -10.63
C GLU A 29 -14.82 -0.53 -9.14
N ASP A 30 -15.16 -1.68 -8.54
CA ASP A 30 -14.91 -1.94 -7.13
C ASP A 30 -13.42 -2.02 -6.81
N TYR A 31 -12.61 -2.54 -7.74
CA TYR A 31 -11.16 -2.66 -7.59
C TYR A 31 -10.54 -1.26 -7.43
N ARG A 32 -10.98 -0.30 -8.25
CA ARG A 32 -10.52 1.10 -8.16
C ARG A 32 -10.94 1.75 -6.84
N LEU A 33 -12.15 1.48 -6.36
CA LEU A 33 -12.63 1.99 -5.08
C LEU A 33 -11.86 1.38 -3.90
N ALA A 34 -11.62 0.08 -3.94
CA ALA A 34 -10.88 -0.66 -2.92
C ALA A 34 -9.41 -0.25 -2.88
N GLU A 35 -8.76 -0.11 -4.04
CA GLU A 35 -7.38 0.38 -4.15
C GLU A 35 -7.26 1.78 -3.54
N ARG A 36 -8.14 2.72 -3.87
CA ARG A 36 -8.12 4.07 -3.28
C ARG A 36 -8.24 4.05 -1.76
N LYS A 37 -9.14 3.23 -1.22
CA LYS A 37 -9.30 3.06 0.24
C LYS A 37 -8.03 2.49 0.86
N PHE A 38 -7.43 1.47 0.24
CA PHE A 38 -6.17 0.88 0.71
C PHE A 38 -5.02 1.89 0.72
N LEU A 39 -4.83 2.65 -0.37
CA LEU A 39 -3.80 3.68 -0.45
C LEU A 39 -3.98 4.76 0.61
N GLN A 40 -5.23 5.17 0.87
CA GLN A 40 -5.53 6.15 1.91
C GLN A 40 -5.18 5.62 3.31
N LEU A 41 -5.56 4.38 3.64
CA LEU A 41 -5.21 3.74 4.90
C LEU A 41 -3.69 3.63 5.05
N CYS A 42 -3.01 3.22 3.99
CA CYS A 42 -1.57 3.05 3.97
C CYS A 42 -0.81 4.36 4.22
N ILE A 43 -1.18 5.43 3.53
CA ILE A 43 -0.43 6.69 3.55
C ILE A 43 -0.79 7.55 4.76
N ILE A 44 -2.08 7.62 5.11
CA ILE A 44 -2.52 8.45 6.23
C ILE A 44 -2.26 7.76 7.57
N GLN A 45 -2.47 6.44 7.63
CA GLN A 45 -2.39 5.69 8.90
C GLN A 45 -1.08 4.92 9.06
N GLY A 46 -0.21 4.90 8.04
CA GLY A 46 1.07 4.18 8.08
C GLY A 46 0.92 2.65 8.14
N LYS A 47 -0.24 2.12 7.73
CA LYS A 47 -0.62 0.70 7.91
C LYS A 47 -0.25 -0.22 6.75
N CYS A 48 0.52 0.25 5.77
CA CYS A 48 1.05 -0.68 4.77
C CYS A 48 1.98 -1.69 5.42
N SER A 49 1.95 -2.92 4.93
CA SER A 49 2.90 -3.96 5.30
C SER A 49 4.32 -3.42 5.16
N THR A 50 4.91 -3.07 6.30
CA THR A 50 6.34 -2.82 6.39
C THR A 50 7.00 -4.14 6.08
N ASP A 51 7.86 -4.13 5.07
CA ASP A 51 8.79 -5.22 4.87
C ASP A 51 9.48 -5.48 6.21
N ASN A 52 9.42 -6.72 6.70
CA ASN A 52 10.07 -7.15 7.92
C ASN A 52 11.59 -7.07 7.73
N HIS A 53 12.16 -5.86 7.85
CA HIS A 53 13.56 -5.76 8.19
C HIS A 53 13.68 -6.00 9.69
N HIS A 54 13.92 -7.27 10.02
CA HIS A 54 14.53 -7.70 11.27
C HIS A 54 15.70 -6.76 11.59
N GLY A 55 15.54 -5.93 12.61
CA GLY A 55 16.56 -5.00 13.07
C GLY A 55 16.28 -4.73 14.54
N GLY A 56 16.69 -5.67 15.39
CA GLY A 56 16.55 -5.53 16.83
C GLY A 56 17.17 -4.22 17.31
N THR A 57 16.43 -3.49 18.12
CA THR A 57 17.02 -2.56 19.07
C THR A 57 16.64 -3.05 20.44
N GLY A 58 17.53 -3.85 21.02
CA GLY A 58 17.63 -3.88 22.47
C GLY A 58 17.97 -2.47 22.96
N ARG A 59 17.17 -1.99 23.90
CA ARG A 59 17.61 -1.19 25.03
C ARG A 59 16.87 -1.69 26.26
#